data_AF-A0A2M8KSX9-F1
#
_entry.id   AF-A0A2M8KSX9-F1
#
_cell.length_a   1.000
_cell.length_b   1.000
_cell.length_c   1.000
_cell.angle_alpha   90.00
_cell.angle_beta   90.00
_cell.angle_gamma   90.00
#
_symmetry.space_group_name_H-M   'P 1'
#
loop_
_entity.id
_entity.type
_entity.pdbx_description
1 polymer ?
#
loop_
_entity_poly.entity_id
_entity_poly.type
_entity_poly.pdbx_seq_one_letter_code
_entity_poly.pdbx_strand_id
1 'polypeptide(L)'
;MEEQKKELGEQVLTIRRVSRKTPGGNAVSFSALVAVGNHKGSFGLGLASAAEVPIAINKAIRLAKKKMIKLELAGTTIPYDIEV
;
A
#
# COMPACT_ATOMS: atom_id res chain seq x y z
N MET A 1 21.95 -14.63 -7.98
CA MET A 1 20.63 -14.23 -8.51
C MET A 1 20.24 -12.96 -7.79
N GLU A 2 20.66 -11.83 -8.31
CA GLU A 2 20.36 -10.51 -7.77
C GLU A 2 19.17 -9.98 -8.57
N GLU A 3 17.96 -10.29 -8.08
CA GLU A 3 16.74 -9.93 -8.81
C GLU A 3 16.50 -8.43 -8.64
N GLN A 4 16.84 -7.72 -9.71
CA GLN A 4 16.66 -6.30 -9.99
C GLN A 4 15.78 -5.58 -8.97
N LYS A 5 16.43 -4.83 -8.08
CA LYS A 5 15.83 -3.78 -7.27
C LYS A 5 15.34 -2.67 -8.22
N LYS A 6 14.28 -2.94 -8.99
CA LYS A 6 13.53 -1.92 -9.72
C LYS A 6 13.27 -0.82 -8.70
N GLU A 7 13.64 0.41 -9.06
CA GLU A 7 13.43 1.60 -8.24
C GLU A 7 11.92 1.76 -8.02
N LEU A 8 11.42 1.10 -6.98
CA LEU A 8 10.04 1.15 -6.56
C LEU A 8 9.95 2.29 -5.55
N GLY A 9 9.28 3.37 -5.96
CA GLY A 9 8.93 4.45 -5.06
C GLY A 9 7.86 3.96 -4.09
N GLU A 10 7.97 4.38 -2.83
CA GLU A 10 7.03 4.05 -1.77
C GLU A 10 6.41 5.36 -1.26
N GLN A 11 5.08 5.45 -1.25
CA GLN A 11 4.35 6.62 -0.78
C GLN A 11 3.30 6.22 0.25
N VAL A 12 3.34 6.86 1.42
CA VAL A 12 2.32 6.69 2.45
C VAL A 12 1.13 7.59 2.10
N LEU A 13 -0.04 7.00 1.88
CA LEU A 13 -1.24 7.73 1.51
C LEU A 13 -2.01 8.20 2.73
N THR A 14 -2.23 7.30 3.69
CA THR A 14 -3.05 7.61 4.86
C THR A 14 -2.65 6.75 6.04
N ILE A 15 -2.65 7.37 7.21
CA ILE A 15 -2.51 6.70 8.50
C ILE A 15 -3.77 6.99 9.32
N ARG A 16 -4.36 5.94 9.89
CA ARG A 16 -5.54 6.06 10.77
C ARG A 16 -5.24 5.39 12.09
N ARG A 17 -5.55 6.07 13.19
CA ARG A 17 -5.66 5.44 14.51
C ARG A 17 -7.03 4.76 14.59
N VAL A 18 -7.04 3.45 14.78
CA VAL A 18 -8.25 2.65 14.96
C VAL A 18 -8.29 2.09 16.37
N SER A 19 -9.49 1.96 16.94
CA SER A 19 -9.68 1.45 18.29
C SER A 19 -10.75 0.37 18.33
N ARG A 20 -10.42 -0.78 18.92
CA ARG A 20 -11.37 -1.87 19.21
C ARG A 20 -11.76 -1.81 20.68
N LYS A 21 -13.06 -1.81 20.97
CA LYS A 21 -13.58 -1.88 22.34
C LYS A 21 -13.42 -3.28 22.91
N THR A 22 -12.92 -3.40 24.13
CA THR A 22 -12.88 -4.64 24.92
C THR A 22 -13.51 -4.41 26.29
N PRO A 23 -13.88 -5.47 27.03
CA PRO A 23 -14.47 -5.32 28.37
C PRO A 23 -13.57 -4.54 29.35
N GLY A 24 -12.25 -4.60 29.17
CA GLY A 24 -11.27 -3.91 30.01
C GLY A 24 -10.77 -2.56 29.49
N GLY A 25 -11.27 -2.05 28.36
CA GLY A 25 -10.84 -0.75 27.81
C GLY A 25 -10.91 -0.64 26.28
N ASN A 26 -10.03 0.18 25.72
CA ASN A 26 -9.91 0.38 24.28
C ASN A 26 -8.54 -0.12 23.81
N ALA A 27 -8.51 -1.16 22.99
CA ALA A 27 -7.30 -1.61 22.31
C ALA A 27 -7.08 -0.73 21.08
N VAL A 28 -5.93 -0.06 21.01
CA VAL A 28 -5.58 0.87 19.94
C VAL A 28 -4.64 0.20 18.93
N SER A 29 -4.81 0.50 17.65
CA SER A 29 -3.90 0.12 16.59
C SER A 29 -3.82 1.22 15.54
N PHE A 30 -2.79 1.17 14.70
CA PHE A 30 -2.61 2.08 13.59
C PHE A 30 -2.75 1.31 12.29
N SER A 31 -3.63 1.80 11.42
CA SER A 31 -3.79 1.32 10.05
C SER A 31 -3.02 2.25 9.11
N ALA A 32 -2.23 1.67 8.21
CA ALA A 32 -1.48 2.38 7.19
C ALA A 32 -1.90 1.89 5.80
N LEU A 33 -2.19 2.83 4.91
CA LEU A 33 -2.36 2.62 3.48
C LEU A 33 -1.14 3.15 2.74
N VAL A 34 -0.47 2.29 2.00
CA VAL A 34 0.78 2.60 1.28
C VAL A 34 0.63 2.19 -0.19
N ALA A 35 1.10 3.05 -1.08
CA ALA A 35 1.27 2.76 -2.50
C ALA A 35 2.75 2.52 -2.80
N VAL A 36 3.04 1.49 -3.60
CA VAL A 36 4.39 1.17 -4.08
C VAL A 36 4.34 1.04 -5.60
N GLY A 37 5.26 1.65 -6.34
CA GLY A 37 5.20 1.59 -7.79
C GLY A 37 6.41 2.20 -8.50
N ASN A 38 6.53 1.92 -9.79
CA ASN A 38 7.64 2.36 -10.64
C ASN A 38 7.27 3.55 -11.56
N HIS A 39 6.12 4.20 -11.34
CA HIS A 39 5.56 5.29 -12.17
C HIS A 39 5.42 4.99 -13.67
N LYS A 40 5.64 3.73 -14.09
CA LYS A 40 5.59 3.28 -15.49
C LYS A 40 4.45 2.28 -15.71
N GLY A 41 3.32 2.54 -15.05
CA GLY A 41 2.13 1.68 -15.11
C GLY A 41 2.19 0.42 -14.25
N SER A 42 3.18 0.24 -13.37
CA SER A 42 3.12 -0.84 -12.36
C SER A 42 3.04 -0.24 -10.96
N PHE A 43 1.98 -0.57 -10.23
CA PHE A 43 1.78 -0.13 -8.85
C PHE A 43 1.10 -1.23 -8.03
N GLY A 44 1.27 -1.16 -6.71
CA GLY A 44 0.66 -2.05 -5.75
C GLY A 44 0.17 -1.24 -4.55
N LEU A 45 -0.97 -1.62 -4.01
CA LEU A 45 -1.54 -1.04 -2.80
C LEU A 45 -1.43 -2.03 -1.65
N GLY A 46 -1.02 -1.51 -0.50
CA GLY A 46 -0.90 -2.27 0.74
C GLY A 46 -1.69 -1.60 1.85
N LEU A 47 -2.63 -2.33 2.43
CA LEU A 47 -3.32 -1.95 3.65
C LEU A 47 -2.88 -2.88 4.78
N ALA A 48 -2.37 -2.33 5.87
CA ALA A 48 -1.99 -3.10 7.04
C ALA A 48 -2.27 -2.36 8.33
N SER A 49 -2.50 -3.12 9.40
CA SER A 49 -2.63 -2.58 10.75
C SER A 49 -1.67 -3.26 11.71
N ALA A 50 -1.13 -2.49 12.65
CA ALA A 50 -0.23 -2.95 13.71
C ALA A 50 -0.38 -2.07 14.98
N ALA A 51 0.27 -2.47 16.07
CA ALA A 51 0.28 -1.71 17.33
C ALA A 51 1.05 -0.38 17.22
N GLU A 52 2.06 -0.33 16.34
CA GLU A 52 2.91 0.84 16.10
C GLU A 52 2.89 1.25 14.64
N VAL A 53 3.06 2.55 14.39
CA VAL A 53 3.08 3.16 13.05
C VAL A 53 4.17 2.60 12.14
N PRO A 54 5.47 2.56 12.52
CA PRO A 54 6.52 2.06 11.63
C PRO A 54 6.32 0.58 11.27
N ILE A 55 5.80 -0.24 12.19
CA ILE A 55 5.50 -1.65 11.93
C ILE A 55 4.33 -1.78 10.94
N ALA A 56 3.30 -0.95 11.08
CA ALA A 56 2.16 -0.94 10.16
C ALA A 56 2.60 -0.58 8.72
N ILE A 57 3.46 0.44 8.57
CA ILE A 57 3.97 0.87 7.27
C ILE A 57 4.81 -0.24 6.62
N ASN A 58 5.76 -0.84 7.34
CA ASN A 58 6.57 -1.94 6.82
C ASN A 58 5.72 -3.14 6.37
N LYS A 59 4.68 -3.47 7.15
CA LYS A 59 3.74 -4.54 6.80
C LYS A 59 2.93 -4.19 5.55
N ALA A 60 2.50 -2.93 5.40
CA ALA A 60 1.81 -2.44 4.21
C ALA A 60 2.71 -2.48 2.97
N ILE A 61 3.96 -2.02 3.06
CA ILE A 61 4.95 -2.07 1.96
C ILE A 61 5.16 -3.51 1.49
N ARG A 62 5.34 -4.45 2.42
CA ARG A 62 5.52 -5.87 2.08
C ARG A 62 4.29 -6.45 1.37
N LEU A 63 3.09 -6.04 1.77
CA LEU A 63 1.85 -6.47 1.10
C LEU A 63 1.71 -5.82 -0.29
N ALA A 64 2.01 -4.54 -0.43
CA ALA A 64 1.98 -3.82 -1.70
C ALA A 64 2.93 -4.44 -2.73
N LYS A 65 4.16 -4.78 -2.32
CA LYS A 65 5.15 -5.46 -3.18
C LYS A 65 4.69 -6.83 -3.67
N LYS A 66 3.89 -7.55 -2.88
CA LYS A 66 3.30 -8.84 -3.28
C LYS A 66 2.10 -8.66 -4.21
N LYS A 67 1.33 -7.58 -4.06
CA LYS A 67 0.14 -7.27 -4.85
C LYS A 67 0.44 -6.19 -5.89
N MET A 68 1.44 -6.43 -6.72
CA MET A 68 1.75 -5.54 -7.84
C MET A 68 0.78 -5.80 -8.99
N ILE A 69 0.16 -4.73 -9.48
CA ILE A 69 -0.72 -4.73 -10.63
C ILE A 69 0.00 -3.97 -11.76
N LYS A 70 -0.02 -4.55 -12.96
CA LYS A 70 0.44 -3.89 -14.18
C LYS A 70 -0.78 -3.32 -14.90
N LEU A 71 -0.82 -2.01 -15.03
CA LEU A 71 -1.77 -1.30 -15.87
C LEU A 71 -1.30 -1.34 -17.33
N GLU A 72 -2.25 -1.52 -18.22
CA GLU A 72 -2.06 -1.35 -19.66
C GLU A 72 -2.29 0.12 -20.00
N LEU A 73 -1.20 0.83 -20.31
CA LEU A 73 -1.24 2.24 -20.68
C LEU A 73 -0.99 2.37 -22.17
N ALA A 74 -1.80 3.18 -22.85
CA ALA A 74 -1.56 3.63 -24.21
C ALA A 74 -0.68 4.89 -24.15
N GLY A 75 0.63 4.71 -23.99
CA GLY A 75 1.57 5.80 -23.76
C GLY A 75 1.37 6.43 -22.37
N THR A 76 0.72 7.60 -22.32
CA THR A 76 0.40 8.33 -21.09
C THR A 76 -1.06 8.22 -20.66
N THR A 77 -1.93 7.62 -21.47
CA THR A 77 -3.38 7.64 -21.25
C THR A 77 -3.95 6.23 -21.05
N ILE A 78 -5.09 6.15 -20.37
CA ILE A 78 -5.88 4.92 -20.23
C ILE A 78 -6.61 4.67 -21.55
N PRO A 79 -6.56 3.45 -22.12
CA PRO A 79 -7.02 3.18 -23.48
C PRO A 79 -8.55 3.25 -23.68
N TYR A 80 -9.35 3.02 -22.65
CA TYR A 80 -10.81 3.08 -22.70
C TYR A 80 -11.36 3.68 -21.40
N ASP A 81 -12.57 4.21 -21.48
CA ASP A 81 -13.25 4.78 -20.32
C ASP A 81 -13.71 3.68 -19.36
N ILE A 82 -13.59 3.93 -18.06
CA ILE A 82 -13.89 2.98 -16.99
C ILE A 82 -14.77 3.71 -15.98
N GLU A 83 -15.98 3.22 -15.76
CA GLU A 83 -16.78 3.66 -14.60
C GLU A 83 -16.23 3.00 -13.33
N VAL A 84 -16.02 3.82 -12.29
CA VAL A 84 -15.34 3.48 -11.03
C VAL A 84 -16.32 3.35 -9.89
#